data_AF-A0A2G8KB51-F1
#
_entry.id   AF-A0A2G8KB51-F1
#
_cell.length_a   1.000
_cell.length_b   1.000
_cell.length_c   1.000
_cell.angle_alpha   90.00
_cell.angle_beta   90.00
_cell.angle_gamma   90.00
#
_symmetry.space_group_name_H-M   'P 1'
#
loop_
_entity.id
_entity.type
_entity.pdbx_description
1 polymer ?
#
loop_
_entity_poly.entity_id
_entity_poly.type
_entity_poly.pdbx_seq_one_letter_code
_entity_poly.pdbx_strand_id
1 'polypeptide(L)'
;MLCFAGMPLFFLELSYGQYSSRGPISVWQSVPLLRGVGYGMVVTSGIVAVYYNVIITYCIFYMFKSMTKSLPWVGCDHEWNSEFAAKFTTIVSKKGAS
;
A
#
# COMPACT_ATOMS: atom_id res chain seq x y z
N MET A 1 -18.01 11.65 11.24
CA MET A 1 -18.10 10.42 10.41
C MET A 1 -17.52 9.21 11.11
N LEU A 2 -16.29 9.26 11.66
CA LEU A 2 -15.66 8.12 12.33
C LEU A 2 -16.50 7.53 13.48
N CYS A 3 -16.91 8.34 14.47
CA CYS A 3 -17.68 7.84 15.61
C CYS A 3 -19.11 7.41 15.26
N PHE A 4 -19.72 8.09 14.28
CA PHE A 4 -21.13 7.87 13.92
C PHE A 4 -21.35 6.77 12.88
N ALA A 5 -20.36 6.50 12.02
CA ALA A 5 -20.47 5.52 10.94
C ALA A 5 -19.34 4.48 11.00
N GLY A 6 -18.08 4.91 11.15
CA GLY A 6 -16.94 4.00 11.17
C GLY A 6 -16.95 3.02 12.36
N MET A 7 -17.11 3.53 13.57
CA MET A 7 -17.13 2.73 14.80
C MET A 7 -18.29 1.72 14.83
N PRO A 8 -19.56 2.09 14.52
CA PRO A 8 -20.65 1.11 14.50
C PRO A 8 -20.52 0.08 13.37
N LEU A 9 -20.02 0.46 12.18
CA LEU A 9 -19.80 -0.49 11.08
C LEU A 9 -18.72 -1.52 11.43
N PHE A 10 -17.59 -1.08 12.01
CA PHE A 10 -16.53 -1.97 12.45
C PHE A 10 -16.99 -2.91 13.56
N PHE A 11 -17.76 -2.40 14.53
CA PHE A 11 -18.33 -3.23 15.59
C PHE A 11 -19.30 -4.28 15.02
N LEU A 12 -20.19 -3.89 14.09
CA LEU A 12 -21.11 -4.81 13.43
C LEU A 12 -20.37 -5.92 12.70
N GLU A 13 -19.33 -5.59 11.93
CA GLU A 13 -18.53 -6.57 11.18
C GLU A 13 -17.83 -7.57 12.12
N LEU A 14 -17.21 -7.07 13.20
CA LEU A 14 -16.57 -7.92 14.20
C LEU A 14 -17.57 -8.81 14.95
N SER A 15 -18.64 -8.24 15.51
CA SER A 15 -19.65 -9.00 16.26
C SER A 15 -20.33 -10.04 15.38
N TYR A 16 -20.63 -9.71 14.12
CA TYR A 16 -21.26 -10.62 13.17
C TYR A 16 -20.31 -11.74 12.73
N GLY A 17 -19.03 -11.42 12.50
CA GLY A 17 -17.99 -12.41 12.22
C GLY A 17 -17.78 -13.39 13.38
N GLN A 18 -17.71 -12.89 14.62
CA GLN A 18 -17.56 -13.72 15.81
C GLN A 18 -18.80 -14.62 16.05
N TYR A 19 -20.01 -14.07 15.94
CA TYR A 19 -21.26 -14.83 16.14
C TYR A 19 -21.42 -15.95 15.10
N SER A 20 -21.13 -15.66 13.84
CA SER A 20 -21.32 -16.63 12.75
C SER A 20 -20.17 -17.65 12.70
N SER A 21 -18.98 -17.33 13.23
CA SER A 21 -17.78 -18.19 13.25
C SER A 21 -17.49 -18.85 11.89
N ARG A 22 -17.85 -18.15 10.82
CA ARG A 22 -17.83 -18.62 9.44
C ARG A 22 -17.13 -17.60 8.55
N GLY A 23 -16.66 -18.03 7.39
CA GLY A 23 -16.02 -17.13 6.43
C GLY A 23 -17.02 -16.14 5.81
N PRO A 24 -16.55 -15.00 5.29
CA PRO A 24 -17.40 -13.90 4.79
C PRO A 24 -18.43 -14.36 3.75
N ILE A 25 -18.09 -15.32 2.88
CA ILE A 25 -19.03 -15.87 1.89
C ILE A 25 -20.18 -16.64 2.57
N SER A 26 -19.85 -17.48 3.55
CA SER A 26 -20.82 -18.33 4.27
C SER A 26 -21.65 -17.57 5.32
N VAL A 27 -21.12 -16.47 5.85
CA VAL A 27 -21.80 -15.61 6.84
C VAL A 27 -23.03 -14.94 6.20
N TRP A 28 -22.85 -14.38 5.00
CA TRP A 28 -23.91 -13.72 4.23
C TRP A 28 -24.90 -14.69 3.58
N GLN A 29 -24.75 -16.02 3.74
CA GLN A 29 -25.77 -16.98 3.31
C GLN A 29 -27.04 -16.92 4.18
N SER A 30 -26.92 -16.41 5.41
CA SER A 30 -28.05 -16.23 6.35
C SER A 30 -29.05 -15.18 5.87
N VAL A 31 -28.60 -14.19 5.08
CA VAL A 31 -29.45 -13.14 4.50
C VAL A 31 -29.25 -13.14 2.96
N PRO A 32 -30.11 -13.82 2.19
CA PRO A 32 -29.90 -14.05 0.76
C PRO A 32 -29.79 -12.78 -0.09
N LEU A 33 -30.37 -11.66 0.38
CA LEU A 33 -30.31 -10.35 -0.29
C LEU A 33 -28.88 -9.75 -0.30
N LEU A 34 -28.04 -10.07 0.68
CA LEU A 34 -26.71 -9.49 0.88
C LEU A 34 -25.57 -10.43 0.49
N ARG A 35 -25.89 -11.55 -0.18
CA ARG A 35 -24.89 -12.54 -0.64
C ARG A 35 -23.76 -11.93 -1.49
N GLY A 36 -24.05 -10.91 -2.28
CA GLY A 36 -23.06 -10.20 -3.10
C GLY A 36 -21.97 -9.49 -2.28
N VAL A 37 -22.28 -9.07 -1.06
CA VAL A 37 -21.33 -8.37 -0.17
C VAL A 37 -20.17 -9.29 0.20
N GLY A 38 -20.46 -10.56 0.53
CA GLY A 38 -19.42 -11.54 0.86
C GLY A 38 -18.44 -11.82 -0.29
N TYR A 39 -18.94 -11.90 -1.52
CA TYR A 39 -18.08 -12.03 -2.70
C TYR A 39 -17.24 -10.77 -2.93
N GLY A 40 -17.85 -9.58 -2.78
CA GLY A 40 -17.15 -8.30 -2.90
C GLY A 40 -16.00 -8.15 -1.90
N MET A 41 -16.21 -8.58 -0.64
CA MET A 41 -15.18 -8.59 0.40
C MET A 41 -13.98 -9.45 0.00
N VAL A 42 -14.22 -10.67 -0.50
CA VAL A 42 -13.14 -11.59 -0.90
C VAL A 42 -12.40 -11.09 -2.14
N VAL A 43 -13.11 -10.59 -3.15
CA VAL A 43 -12.50 -10.02 -4.36
C VAL A 43 -11.65 -8.79 -4.02
N THR A 44 -12.18 -7.89 -3.19
CA THR A 44 -11.45 -6.69 -2.75
C THR A 44 -10.20 -7.08 -1.96
N SER A 45 -10.31 -8.04 -1.02
CA SER A 45 -9.16 -8.55 -0.28
C SER A 45 -8.09 -9.17 -1.19
N GLY A 46 -8.49 -9.90 -2.23
CA GLY A 46 -7.58 -10.47 -3.21
C GLY A 46 -6.83 -9.40 -4.02
N ILE A 47 -7.53 -8.38 -4.53
CA ILE A 47 -6.90 -7.25 -5.24
C ILE A 47 -5.94 -6.51 -4.32
N VAL A 48 -6.35 -6.28 -3.06
CA VAL A 48 -5.51 -5.62 -2.05
C VAL A 48 -4.24 -6.41 -1.78
N ALA A 49 -4.35 -7.73 -1.61
CA ALA A 49 -3.19 -8.57 -1.39
C ALA A 49 -2.15 -8.45 -2.53
N VAL A 50 -2.58 -8.38 -3.79
CA VAL A 50 -1.63 -8.28 -4.92
C VAL A 50 -0.86 -6.96 -4.91
N TYR A 51 -1.55 -5.82 -4.86
CA TYR A 51 -0.85 -4.52 -4.93
C TYR A 51 -0.05 -4.22 -3.66
N TYR A 52 -0.53 -4.64 -2.49
CA TYR A 52 0.12 -4.30 -1.21
C TYR A 52 1.44 -5.08 -1.02
N ASN A 53 1.52 -6.32 -1.50
CA ASN A 53 2.78 -7.08 -1.50
C ASN A 53 3.88 -6.42 -2.35
N VAL A 54 3.51 -5.77 -3.45
CA VAL A 54 4.46 -5.01 -4.28
C VAL A 54 5.01 -3.82 -3.49
N ILE A 55 4.16 -3.09 -2.76
CA ILE A 55 4.57 -1.96 -1.91
C ILE A 55 5.52 -2.44 -0.81
N ILE A 56 5.18 -3.54 -0.12
CA ILE A 56 6.05 -4.12 0.93
C ILE A 56 7.41 -4.50 0.34
N THR A 57 7.44 -5.07 -0.86
CA THR A 57 8.69 -5.40 -1.56
C THR A 57 9.52 -4.15 -1.84
N TYR A 58 8.92 -3.05 -2.30
CA TYR A 58 9.61 -1.78 -2.45
C TYR A 58 10.14 -1.25 -1.11
N CYS A 59 9.34 -1.29 -0.04
CA CYS A 59 9.78 -0.88 1.29
C CYS A 59 11.02 -1.65 1.75
N ILE A 60 11.02 -2.98 1.60
CA ILE A 60 12.15 -3.83 1.96
C ILE A 60 13.37 -3.53 1.08
N PHE A 61 13.17 -3.37 -0.23
CA PHE A 61 14.25 -3.01 -1.16
C PHE A 61 14.93 -1.69 -0.78
N TYR A 62 14.15 -0.63 -0.55
CA TYR A 62 14.69 0.67 -0.14
C TYR A 62 15.29 0.65 1.27
N MET A 63 14.73 -0.15 2.18
CA MET A 63 15.31 -0.36 3.52
C MET A 63 16.74 -0.89 3.42
N PHE A 64 16.98 -1.94 2.64
CA PHE A 64 18.34 -2.48 2.44
C PHE A 64 19.25 -1.51 1.68
N LYS A 65 18.74 -0.79 0.68
CA LYS A 65 19.53 0.22 -0.05
C LYS A 65 19.93 1.41 0.84
N SER A 66 19.14 1.72 1.87
CA SER A 66 19.44 2.77 2.85
C SER A 66 20.56 2.39 3.84
N MET A 67 20.86 1.10 4.01
CA MET A 67 21.94 0.63 4.89
C MET A 67 23.36 0.85 4.30
N THR A 68 23.47 1.56 3.18
CA THR A 68 24.75 1.87 2.51
C THR A 68 25.22 3.28 2.88
N LYS A 69 26.53 3.49 3.08
CA LYS A 69 27.13 4.78 3.49
C LYS A 69 26.81 5.93 2.52
N SER A 70 26.72 5.65 1.22
CA SER A 70 26.28 6.59 0.19
C SER A 70 24.96 6.11 -0.39
N LEU A 71 23.92 6.92 -0.26
CA LEU A 71 22.58 6.59 -0.75
C LEU A 71 22.57 6.64 -2.30
N PRO A 72 22.05 5.62 -2.99
CA PRO A 72 22.10 5.50 -4.45
C PRO A 72 21.15 6.45 -5.20
N TRP A 73 20.49 7.37 -4.49
CA TRP A 73 19.66 8.43 -5.08
C TRP A 73 20.22 9.84 -4.81
N VAL A 74 21.42 9.94 -4.21
CA VAL A 74 22.10 11.22 -3.96
C VAL A 74 22.93 11.66 -5.17
N GLY A 75 23.46 10.70 -5.94
CA GLY A 75 24.28 10.98 -7.13
C GLY A 75 23.48 10.89 -8.43
N CYS A 76 23.90 11.65 -9.44
CA CYS A 76 23.38 11.52 -10.80
C CYS A 76 24.16 10.54 -11.70
N ASP A 77 25.14 9.83 -11.15
CA ASP A 77 26.08 8.96 -11.87
C ASP A 77 25.61 7.49 -11.90
N HIS A 78 24.37 7.29 -12.34
CA HIS A 78 23.73 5.97 -12.37
C HIS A 78 23.09 5.73 -13.74
N GLU A 79 23.15 4.49 -14.23
CA GLU A 79 22.66 4.09 -15.57
C GLU A 79 21.17 4.34 -15.79
N TRP A 80 20.39 4.43 -14.70
CA TRP A 80 18.95 4.74 -14.75
C TRP A 80 18.63 6.24 -14.83
N ASN A 81 19.63 7.12 -14.76
CA ASN A 81 19.41 8.56 -14.78
C ASN A 81 19.32 9.08 -16.22
N SER A 82 18.25 9.81 -16.52
CA SER A 82 18.13 10.58 -17.75
C SER A 82 19.17 11.72 -17.82
N GLU A 83 19.60 12.11 -19.01
CA GLU A 83 20.59 13.20 -19.23
C GLU A 83 20.21 14.52 -18.53
N PHE A 84 18.91 14.76 -18.33
CA PHE A 84 18.40 15.95 -17.64
C PHE A 84 18.80 16.00 -16.16
N ALA A 85 18.77 14.85 -15.48
CA ALA A 85 19.15 14.75 -14.06
C ALA A 85 20.64 15.06 -13.88
N ALA A 86 21.50 14.49 -14.74
CA ALA A 86 22.94 14.78 -14.75
C ALA A 86 23.22 16.28 -15.00
N LYS A 87 22.52 16.91 -15.96
CA LYS A 87 22.66 18.35 -16.23
C LYS A 87 22.23 19.23 -15.06
N PHE A 88 21.16 18.87 -14.35
CA PHE A 88 20.67 19.66 -13.20
C PHE A 88 21.70 19.71 -12.06
N THR A 89 22.33 18.59 -11.72
CA THR A 89 23.37 18.53 -10.69
C THR A 89 24.60 19.36 -11.06
N THR A 90 25.03 19.36 -12.33
CA THR A 90 26.15 20.21 -12.78
C THR A 90 25.82 21.70 -12.66
N ILE A 91 24.59 22.11 -12.98
CA ILE A 91 24.17 23.51 -12.90
C ILE A 91 24.11 23.97 -11.43
N VAL A 92 23.54 23.18 -10.53
CA VAL A 92 23.49 23.49 -9.09
C VAL A 92 24.89 23.53 -8.49
N SER A 93 25.76 22.58 -8.84
CA SER A 93 27.16 22.57 -8.40
C SER A 93 27.93 23.80 -8.86
N LYS A 94 27.71 24.28 -10.09
CA LYS A 94 28.31 25.52 -10.60
C LYS A 94 27.73 26.79 -9.96
N LYS A 95 26.46 26.79 -9.55
CA LYS A 95 25.80 27.94 -8.91
C LYS A 95 26.14 28.11 -7.42
N GLY A 96 26.49 27.03 -6.72
CA GLY A 96 26.91 27.07 -5.31
C GLY A 96 28.40 27.39 -5.07
N ALA A 97 29.19 27.51 -6.14
CA ALA A 97 30.63 27.79 -6.10
C ALA A 97 30.99 29.22 -6.56
N SER A 98 29.99 30.10 -6.72
CA SER A 98 30.12 31.54 -7.00
C SER A 98 29.37 32.36 -5.96
#